data_AF-G7VEQ0-F1
#
_entry.id   AF-G7VEQ0-F1
#
_cell.length_a   1.000
_cell.length_b   1.000
_cell.length_c   1.000
_cell.angle_alpha   90.00
_cell.angle_beta   90.00
_cell.angle_gamma   90.00
#
_symmetry.space_group_name_H-M   'P 1'
#
loop_
_entity.id
_entity.type
_entity.pdbx_description
1 polymer ?
#
loop_
_entity_poly.entity_id
_entity_poly.type
_entity_poly.pdbx_seq_one_letter_code
_entity_poly.pdbx_strand_id
1 'polypeptide(L)' 'MIVKVVRVRDVAIIDMELEPCADVFTFRIEGREIHLCGKTVVLPEPLEEFRKGLLVLVKTPFFVECEGGNCVAARVNL' A
#
# COMPACT_ATOMS: atom_id res chain seq x y z
N MET A 1 13.17 -7.78 3.44
CA MET A 1 11.79 -7.33 3.19
C MET A 1 11.71 -6.88 1.76
N ILE A 2 11.05 -7.68 0.93
CA ILE A 2 10.90 -7.38 -0.49
C ILE A 2 9.62 -6.57 -0.66
N VAL A 3 9.73 -5.41 -1.30
CA VAL A 3 8.58 -4.62 -1.74
C VAL A 3 8.57 -4.62 -3.25
N LYS A 4 7.49 -5.12 -3.86
CA LYS A 4 7.27 -5.02 -5.31
C LYS A 4 6.17 -4.02 -5.57
N VAL A 5 6.47 -3.05 -6.41
CA VAL A 5 5.51 -2.04 -6.84
C VAL A 5 5.35 -2.15 -8.35
N VAL A 6 4.12 -2.33 -8.81
CA VAL A 6 3.75 -2.21 -10.23
C VAL A 6 2.69 -1.15 -10.37
N ARG A 7 2.93 -0.14 -11.20
CA ARG A 7 1.95 0.89 -11.51
C ARG A 7 1.41 0.70 -12.92
N VAL A 8 0.08 0.75 -13.07
CA VAL A 8 -0.61 0.75 -14.34
C VAL A 8 -1.61 1.90 -14.33
N ARG A 9 -1.31 2.99 -15.08
CA ARG A 9 -2.13 4.22 -15.12
C ARG A 9 -2.31 4.84 -13.73
N ASP A 10 -3.53 4.83 -13.21
CA ASP A 10 -3.95 5.37 -11.91
C ASP A 10 -4.03 4.29 -10.81
N VAL A 11 -3.57 3.07 -11.13
CA VAL A 11 -3.58 1.91 -10.24
C VAL A 11 -2.16 1.53 -9.82
N ALA A 12 -1.95 1.27 -8.52
CA ALA A 12 -0.72 0.69 -7.99
C ALA A 12 -0.95 -0.69 -7.34
N ILE A 13 -0.09 -1.65 -7.63
CA ILE A 13 -0.02 -2.93 -6.94
C ILE A 13 1.21 -2.89 -6.04
N ILE A 14 1.01 -3.05 -4.74
CA ILE A 14 2.05 -2.99 -3.71
C ILE A 14 2.05 -4.33 -2.99
N ASP A 15 3.12 -5.10 -3.11
CA ASP A 15 3.30 -6.38 -2.42
C ASP A 15 4.36 -6.22 -1.33
N MET A 16 4.00 -6.51 -0.07
CA MET A 16 4.87 -6.36 1.09
C MET A 16 4.79 -7.56 2.02
N GLU A 17 5.96 -7.98 2.52
CA GLU A 17 6.11 -8.96 3.60
C GLU A 17 5.85 -8.32 4.98
N LEU A 18 4.65 -7.80 5.19
CA LEU A 18 4.22 -7.17 6.44
C LEU A 18 2.84 -7.71 6.85
N GLU A 19 2.71 -8.13 8.11
CA GLU A 19 1.42 -8.56 8.65
C GLU A 19 0.41 -7.39 8.74
N PRO A 20 -0.85 -7.60 8.31
CA PRO A 20 -1.90 -6.60 8.46
C PRO A 20 -2.24 -6.36 9.94
N CYS A 21 -2.52 -5.12 10.30
CA CYS A 21 -2.93 -4.75 11.66
C CYS A 21 -4.46 -4.77 11.88
N ALA A 22 -5.25 -4.77 10.82
CA ALA A 22 -6.71 -4.81 10.84
C ALA A 22 -7.26 -5.23 9.47
N ASP A 23 -8.56 -5.52 9.38
CA ASP A 23 -9.25 -5.74 8.10
C ASP A 23 -9.52 -4.43 7.33
N VAL A 24 -9.54 -3.29 8.03
CA VAL A 24 -9.61 -1.95 7.43
C VAL A 24 -8.66 -1.04 8.19
N PHE A 25 -7.81 -0.30 7.48
CA PHE A 25 -6.84 0.63 8.08
C PHE A 25 -6.48 1.77 7.14
N THR A 26 -5.93 2.83 7.72
CA THR A 26 -5.32 3.93 6.97
C THR A 26 -3.81 3.81 6.98
N PHE A 27 -3.17 4.37 5.96
CA PHE A 27 -1.72 4.45 5.85
C PHE A 27 -1.32 5.67 5.02
N ARG A 28 -0.05 6.05 5.10
CA ARG A 28 0.45 7.25 4.42
C ARG A 28 1.66 6.93 3.56
N ILE A 29 1.77 7.60 2.42
CA ILE A 29 2.88 7.51 1.49
C ILE A 29 3.48 8.91 1.34
N GLU A 30 4.76 9.04 1.64
CA GLU A 30 5.51 10.29 1.57
C GLU A 30 6.82 10.08 0.80
N GLY A 31 6.81 10.42 -0.49
CA GLY A 31 7.96 10.24 -1.37
C GLY A 31 8.34 8.76 -1.52
N ARG A 32 9.34 8.32 -0.74
CA ARG A 32 9.82 6.93 -0.71
C ARG A 32 9.33 6.15 0.49
N GLU A 33 8.64 6.77 1.43
CA GLU A 33 8.25 6.14 2.68
C GLU A 33 6.78 5.73 2.65
N ILE A 34 6.49 4.51 3.10
CA ILE A 34 5.15 4.02 3.39
C ILE A 34 5.05 3.83 4.90
N HIS A 35 4.17 4.59 5.54
CA HIS A 35 3.86 4.49 6.96
C HIS A 35 2.58 3.68 7.13
N LEU A 36 2.71 2.42 7.55
CA LEU A 36 1.63 1.46 7.66
C LEU A 36 1.75 0.64 8.93
N CYS A 37 0.64 0.45 9.66
CA CYS A 37 0.58 -0.39 10.86
C CYS A 37 1.67 -0.09 11.90
N GLY A 38 2.00 1.19 12.09
CA GLY A 38 3.04 1.64 13.03
C GLY A 38 4.48 1.38 12.57
N LYS A 39 4.68 0.95 11.32
CA LYS A 39 6.01 0.75 10.72
C LYS A 39 6.21 1.69 9.54
N THR A 40 7.47 2.02 9.29
CA THR A 40 7.89 2.75 8.10
C THR A 40 8.66 1.82 7.17
N VAL A 41 8.22 1.76 5.92
CA VAL A 41 8.85 0.99 4.84
C VAL A 41 9.44 1.98 3.84
N VAL A 42 10.73 1.82 3.51
CA VAL A 42 11.43 2.70 2.56
C VAL A 42 11.57 2.00 1.22
N LEU A 43 11.01 2.60 0.17
CA LEU A 43 11.11 2.15 -1.21
C LEU A 43 12.45 2.57 -1.84
N PRO A 44 12.98 1.79 -2.80
CA PRO A 44 14.18 2.18 -3.53
C PRO A 44 13.97 3.48 -4.33
N GLU A 45 12.78 3.65 -4.91
CA GLU A 45 12.37 4.79 -5.73
C GLU A 45 11.07 5.39 -5.20
N PRO A 46 10.82 6.71 -5.42
CA PRO A 46 9.60 7.35 -4.98
C PRO A 46 8.37 6.76 -5.69
N LEU A 47 7.30 6.59 -4.94
CA LEU A 47 6.04 6.11 -5.50
C LEU A 47 5.26 7.28 -6.05
N GLU A 48 5.08 7.31 -7.37
CA GLU A 48 4.23 8.31 -8.01
C GLU A 48 2.76 8.20 -7.56
N GLU A 49 2.05 9.32 -7.56
CA GLU A 49 0.66 9.40 -7.10
C GLU A 49 -0.29 8.49 -7.88
N PHE A 50 -1.06 7.66 -7.15
CA PHE A 50 -2.11 6.81 -7.70
C PHE A 50 -3.39 7.01 -6.89
N ARG A 51 -4.55 6.70 -7.48
CA ARG A 51 -5.85 6.82 -6.81
C ARG A 51 -6.38 5.51 -6.29
N LYS A 52 -6.09 4.41 -6.99
CA LYS A 52 -6.58 3.07 -6.65
C LYS A 52 -5.42 2.10 -6.55
N GLY A 53 -5.56 1.06 -5.74
CA GLY A 53 -4.51 0.08 -5.66
C GLY A 53 -4.95 -1.27 -5.13
N LEU A 54 -4.04 -2.22 -5.30
CA LEU A 54 -4.08 -3.52 -4.66
C LEU A 54 -2.87 -3.59 -3.73
N LEU A 55 -3.12 -3.62 -2.43
CA LEU A 55 -2.08 -3.88 -1.45
C LEU A 55 -2.15 -5.35 -1.04
N VAL A 56 -1.04 -6.06 -1.20
CA VAL A 56 -0.91 -7.46 -0.76
C VAL A 56 0.01 -7.47 0.44
N LEU A 57 -0.54 -7.85 1.59
CA LEU A 57 0.19 -8.01 2.84
C LEU A 57 0.36 -9.49 3.12
N VAL A 58 1.57 -10.00 2.89
CA VAL A 58 1.96 -11.43 2.93
C VAL A 58 1.20 -12.28 1.90
N LYS A 59 -0.09 -12.51 2.12
CA LYS A 59 -1.02 -13.22 1.22
C LYS A 59 -2.44 -12.66 1.28
N THR A 60 -2.65 -11.58 2.02
CA THR A 60 -3.96 -10.98 2.23
C THR A 60 -4.10 -9.77 1.31
N PRO A 61 -5.03 -9.80 0.34
CA PRO A 61 -5.26 -8.67 -0.55
C PRO A 61 -6.17 -7.62 0.10
N PHE A 62 -5.87 -6.36 -0.20
CA PHE A 62 -6.63 -5.18 0.21
C PHE A 62 -6.86 -4.27 -1.00
N PHE A 63 -8.08 -3.79 -1.17
CA PHE A 63 -8.33 -2.65 -2.05
C PHE A 63 -7.87 -1.38 -1.38
N VAL A 64 -7.19 -0.53 -2.14
CA VAL A 64 -6.66 0.74 -1.69
C VAL A 64 -7.29 1.88 -2.46
N GLU A 65 -7.71 2.92 -1.76
CA GLU A 65 -7.95 4.24 -2.34
C GLU A 65 -7.01 5.26 -1.70
N CYS A 66 -6.42 6.13 -2.51
CA CYS A 66 -5.46 7.14 -2.07
C CYS A 66 -5.78 8.52 -2.63
N GLU A 67 -5.56 9.54 -1.81
CA GLU A 67 -5.60 10.95 -2.21
C GLU A 67 -4.46 11.72 -1.53
N GLY A 68 -3.57 12.32 -2.33
CA GLY A 68 -2.43 13.09 -1.81
C GLY A 68 -1.52 12.30 -0.87
N GLY A 69 -1.33 11.00 -1.14
CA GLY A 69 -0.52 10.10 -0.31
C GLY A 69 -1.22 9.59 0.95
N ASN A 70 -2.43 10.02 1.27
CA ASN A 70 -3.23 9.43 2.35
C ASN A 70 -4.11 8.33 1.78
N CYS A 71 -4.00 7.14 2.33
CA CYS A 71 -4.60 5.94 1.77
C CYS A 71 -5.48 5.22 2.78
N VAL A 72 -6.56 4.63 2.29
CA VAL A 72 -7.43 3.70 3.03
C VAL A 72 -7.31 2.34 2.36
N ALA A 73 -7.10 1.29 3.16
CA ALA A 73 -7.08 -0.08 2.71
C ALA A 73 -8.22 -0.87 3.36
N ALA A 74 -8.92 -1.66 2.56
CA ALA A 74 -9.97 -2.57 3.03
C ALA A 74 -9.72 -3.98 2.49
N ARG A 75 -9.75 -4.97 3.38
CA ARG A 75 -9.51 -6.38 3.05
C ARG A 75 -10.54 -6.84 2.04
N VAL A 76 -10.06 -7.56 1.02
CA VAL A 76 -10.96 -8.21 0.08
C VAL A 76 -11.52 -9.47 0.74
N ASN A 77 -12.84 -9.50 0.92
CA ASN A 77 -13.57 -10.73 1.22
C ASN A 77 -14.02 -11.33 -0.12
N LEU A 78 -13.38 -12.42 -0.52
CA LEU A 78 -13.77 -13.25 -1.67
C LEU A 78 -14.66 -14.41 -1.22
#